data_AF-A0A183DCR8-F1
#
_entry.id   AF-A0A183DCR8-F1
#
_cell.length_a   1.000
_cell.length_b   1.000
_cell.length_c   1.000
_cell.angle_alpha   90.00
_cell.angle_beta   90.00
_cell.angle_gamma   90.00
#
_symmetry.space_group_name_H-M   'P 1'
#
loop_
_entity.id
_entity.type
_entity.pdbx_description
1 polymer ?
#
loop_
_entity_poly.entity_id
_entity_poly.type
_entity_poly.pdbx_seq_one_letter_code
_entity_poly.pdbx_strand_id
1 'polypeptide(L)'
;MLQVRKVMEHVYEKILNVTDINYAENGSLTAQLLPPTIPANIEEQIELYCQDQKLDPEMDLRTVKHFIWKQGGDLLLYYKPIR
;
A
#
# COMPACT_ATOMS: atom_id res chain seq x y z
N MET A 1 -12.56 1.81 12.05
CA MET A 1 -11.46 0.81 12.08
C MET A 1 -10.62 1.03 10.82
N LEU A 2 -9.29 0.90 10.86
CA LEU A 2 -8.45 1.14 9.69
C LEU A 2 -8.59 -0.04 8.70
N GLN A 3 -8.99 0.26 7.46
CA GLN A 3 -9.13 -0.73 6.39
C GLN A 3 -7.80 -1.04 5.71
N VAL A 4 -7.68 -2.24 5.15
CA VAL A 4 -6.57 -2.68 4.31
C VAL A 4 -6.40 -1.75 3.11
N ARG A 5 -7.49 -1.31 2.47
CA ARG A 5 -7.47 -0.32 1.37
C ARG A 5 -6.69 0.95 1.74
N LYS A 6 -6.85 1.48 2.95
CA LYS A 6 -6.09 2.66 3.39
C LYS A 6 -4.59 2.42 3.57
N VAL A 7 -4.19 1.19 3.91
CA VAL A 7 -2.77 0.82 3.94
C VAL A 7 -2.21 0.70 2.53
N MET A 8 -2.99 0.16 1.58
CA MET A 8 -2.62 0.10 0.16
C MET A 8 -2.35 1.50 -0.40
N GLU A 9 -3.28 2.44 -0.18
CA GLU A 9 -3.13 3.84 -0.57
C GLU A 9 -1.84 4.46 0.02
N HIS A 10 -1.59 4.23 1.31
CA HIS A 10 -0.39 4.74 1.98
C HIS A 10 0.90 4.20 1.36
N VAL A 11 0.98 2.89 1.11
CA VAL A 11 2.16 2.29 0.49
C VAL A 11 2.38 2.84 -0.91
N TYR A 12 1.32 2.99 -1.70
CA TYR A 12 1.41 3.56 -3.03
C TYR A 12 1.94 5.01 -3.00
N GLU A 13 1.35 5.87 -2.17
CA GLU A 13 1.75 7.28 -2.09
C GLU A 13 3.13 7.49 -1.51
N LYS A 14 3.46 6.80 -0.41
CA LYS A 14 4.62 7.12 0.43
C LYS A 14 5.83 6.23 0.16
N ILE A 15 5.62 5.06 -0.44
CA ILE A 15 6.70 4.11 -0.68
C ILE A 15 6.96 4.01 -2.18
N LEU A 16 5.94 3.73 -3.00
CA LEU A 16 6.14 3.55 -4.44
C LEU A 16 6.34 4.88 -5.16
N ASN A 17 5.44 5.84 -4.99
CA ASN A 17 5.51 7.13 -5.69
C ASN A 17 6.70 8.00 -5.22
N VAL A 18 7.12 7.89 -3.96
CA VAL A 18 8.35 8.55 -3.47
C VAL A 18 9.60 7.94 -4.11
N THR A 19 9.60 6.63 -4.35
CA THR A 19 10.71 5.94 -5.01
C THR A 19 10.91 6.47 -6.43
N ASP A 20 9.83 6.68 -7.20
CA ASP A 20 9.92 7.25 -8.55
C ASP A 20 10.47 8.69 -8.55
N ILE A 21 10.10 9.51 -7.56
CA ILE A 21 10.62 10.90 -7.44
C ILE A 21 12.13 10.91 -7.20
N ASN A 22 12.65 10.01 -6.35
CA ASN A 22 14.09 9.93 -6.06
C ASN A 22 14.94 9.42 -7.25
N TYR A 23 14.34 8.73 -8.22
CA TYR A 23 15.02 8.35 -9.46
C TYR A 23 14.91 9.42 -10.57
N ALA A 24 13.97 10.36 -10.46
CA ALA A 24 13.69 11.39 -11.46
C ALA A 24 14.46 12.72 -11.25
N GLU A 25 15.27 12.84 -10.19
CA GLU A 25 16.04 14.04 -9.86
C GLU A 25 17.14 14.42 -10.88
N ASN A 26 17.29 13.69 -11.98
CA ASN A 26 18.13 14.08 -13.14
C ASN A 26 17.34 14.52 -14.40
N GLY A 27 16.02 14.65 -14.36
CA GLY A 27 15.29 15.06 -15.57
C GLY A 27 13.83 15.48 -15.35
N SER A 28 13.59 16.78 -15.49
CA SER A 28 12.28 17.44 -15.70
C SER A 28 11.55 17.98 -14.45
N LEU A 29 11.55 19.31 -14.33
CA LEU A 29 11.00 20.11 -13.23
C LEU A 29 9.49 20.48 -13.41
N THR A 30 8.72 19.79 -14.26
CA THR A 30 7.38 20.26 -14.64
C THR A 30 6.19 19.41 -14.16
N ALA A 31 6.41 18.30 -13.45
CA ALA A 31 5.31 17.43 -12.97
C ALA A 31 4.83 17.70 -11.53
N GLN A 32 5.46 18.63 -10.79
CA GLN A 32 5.34 18.74 -9.32
C GLN A 32 4.15 19.54 -8.77
N LEU A 33 3.15 19.94 -9.57
CA LEU A 33 2.03 20.77 -9.08
C LEU A 33 0.67 20.06 -8.96
N LEU A 34 0.61 18.76 -9.26
CA LEU A 34 -0.63 17.99 -9.13
C LEU A 34 -0.56 17.18 -7.84
N PRO A 35 -1.61 17.18 -6.99
CA PRO A 35 -1.69 16.23 -5.88
C PRO A 35 -1.53 14.82 -6.44
N PRO A 36 -0.79 13.92 -5.76
CA PRO A 36 -0.74 12.52 -6.19
C PRO A 36 -2.16 11.98 -6.23
N THR A 37 -2.70 11.82 -7.44
CA THR A 37 -4.01 11.20 -7.64
C THR A 37 -3.88 9.72 -7.30
N ILE A 38 -4.32 9.36 -6.10
CA ILE A 38 -4.46 7.96 -5.71
C ILE A 38 -5.43 7.29 -6.71
N PRO A 39 -5.02 6.19 -7.36
CA PRO A 39 -5.93 5.43 -8.22
C PRO A 39 -7.17 4.97 -7.45
N ALA A 40 -8.35 5.11 -8.04
CA ALA A 40 -9.60 4.67 -7.39
C ALA A 40 -9.63 3.14 -7.14
N ASN A 41 -8.98 2.39 -8.03
CA ASN A 41 -8.81 0.94 -7.98
C ASN A 41 -7.40 0.59 -7.48
N ILE A 42 -7.07 0.98 -6.26
CA ILE A 42 -5.73 0.77 -5.70
C ILE A 42 -5.36 -0.72 -5.63
N GLU A 43 -6.35 -1.58 -5.45
CA GLU A 43 -6.27 -3.04 -5.45
C GLU A 43 -5.82 -3.66 -6.78
N GLU A 44 -5.90 -2.90 -7.88
CA GLU A 44 -5.36 -3.29 -9.20
C GLU A 44 -3.89 -2.87 -9.37
N GLN A 45 -3.35 -2.08 -8.45
CA GLN A 45 -1.98 -1.57 -8.48
C GLN A 45 -1.08 -2.21 -7.42
N ILE A 46 -1.66 -2.63 -6.29
CA ILE A 46 -0.91 -3.19 -5.18
C ILE A 46 -1.68 -4.29 -4.44
N GLU A 47 -0.95 -5.32 -4.03
CA GLU A 47 -1.44 -6.40 -3.19
C GLU A 47 -0.80 -6.31 -1.80
N LEU A 48 -1.59 -6.57 -0.76
CA LEU A 48 -1.09 -6.74 0.61
C LEU A 48 -1.26 -8.19 1.05
N TYR A 49 -0.30 -8.66 1.83
CA TYR A 49 -0.24 -10.02 2.34
C TYR A 49 0.05 -10.04 3.84
N CYS A 50 -0.51 -11.03 4.53
CA CYS A 50 -0.17 -11.38 5.91
C CYS A 50 -0.04 -12.90 6.02
N GLN A 51 1.12 -13.42 6.43
CA GLN A 51 1.43 -14.87 6.43
C GLN A 51 1.03 -15.55 5.11
N ASP A 52 1.56 -15.06 4.00
CA ASP A 52 1.33 -15.57 2.64
C ASP A 52 -0.12 -15.52 2.14
N GLN A 53 -1.05 -15.01 2.93
CA GLN A 53 -2.44 -14.80 2.53
C GLN A 53 -2.65 -13.38 1.99
N LYS A 54 -3.17 -13.28 0.76
CA LYS A 54 -3.61 -12.01 0.16
C LYS A 54 -4.78 -11.44 0.97
N LEU A 55 -4.71 -10.16 1.30
CA LEU A 55 -5.72 -9.44 2.07
C LEU A 55 -6.79 -8.83 1.17
N ASP A 56 -8.03 -8.87 1.64
CA ASP A 56 -9.17 -8.17 1.03
C ASP A 56 -9.10 -6.67 1.38
N PRO A 57 -9.16 -5.75 0.40
CA PRO A 57 -9.16 -4.30 0.64
C PRO A 57 -10.23 -3.81 1.64
N GLU A 58 -11.39 -4.47 1.69
CA GLU A 58 -12.51 -4.08 2.55
C GLU A 58 -12.35 -4.58 4.00
N MET A 59 -11.40 -5.49 4.25
CA MET A 59 -11.10 -5.98 5.59
C MET A 59 -10.46 -4.89 6.44
N ASP A 60 -10.71 -4.90 7.76
CA ASP A 60 -10.01 -4.03 8.70
C ASP A 60 -8.80 -4.73 9.38
N LEU A 61 -7.83 -3.93 9.85
CA LEU A 61 -6.60 -4.47 10.45
C LEU A 61 -6.84 -5.27 11.74
N ARG A 62 -7.95 -5.04 12.44
CA ARG A 62 -8.30 -5.85 13.62
C ARG A 62 -8.70 -7.26 13.20
N THR A 63 -9.47 -7.38 12.13
CA THR A 63 -9.90 -8.64 11.53
C THR A 63 -8.68 -9.40 11.02
N VAL A 64 -7.78 -8.73 10.28
CA VAL A 64 -6.50 -9.32 9.86
C VAL A 64 -5.71 -9.81 11.08
N LYS A 65 -5.58 -8.98 12.14
CA LYS A 65 -4.84 -9.34 13.35
C LYS A 65 -5.45 -10.54 14.10
N HIS A 66 -6.77 -10.66 14.13
CA HIS A 66 -7.45 -11.71 14.88
C HIS A 66 -7.51 -13.03 14.10
N PHE A 67 -7.85 -12.96 12.82
CA PHE A 67 -8.14 -14.14 12.02
C PHE A 67 -6.95 -14.64 11.20
N ILE A 68 -6.08 -13.74 10.75
CA ILE A 68 -4.95 -14.09 9.88
C ILE A 68 -3.69 -14.15 10.72
N TRP A 69 -3.26 -13.05 11.35
CA TRP A 69 -2.05 -12.99 12.20
C TRP A 69 -2.12 -13.98 13.37
N LYS A 70 -1.32 -15.06 13.32
CA LYS A 70 -1.27 -16.09 14.37
C LYS A 70 -0.09 -15.96 15.31
N GLN A 71 0.82 -15.04 15.00
CA GLN A 71 1.99 -14.80 15.82
C GLN A 71 1.67 -13.76 16.90
N GLY A 72 2.39 -13.78 18.02
CA GLY A 72 2.29 -12.73 19.02
C GLY A 72 2.85 -11.39 18.49
N GLY A 73 2.54 -10.30 19.18
CA GLY A 73 3.15 -8.99 18.93
C GLY A 73 2.44 -8.13 17.87
N ASP A 74 3.24 -7.37 17.14
CA ASP A 74 2.79 -6.38 16.16
C ASP A 74 2.43 -7.02 14.83
N LEU A 75 1.39 -6.48 14.18
CA LEU A 75 0.90 -6.99 12.90
C LEU A 75 1.91 -6.66 11.79
N LEU A 76 2.45 -7.69 11.14
CA LEU A 76 3.34 -7.52 9.98
C LEU A 76 2.58 -7.76 8.67
N LEU A 77 2.69 -6.80 7.75
CA LEU A 77 2.10 -6.85 6.41
C LEU A 77 3.20 -6.73 5.36
N TYR A 78 3.08 -7.53 4.31
CA TYR A 78 3.94 -7.47 3.14
C TYR A 78 3.18 -6.81 1.98
N TYR A 79 3.87 -6.04 1.15
CA TYR A 79 3.28 -5.41 -0.02
C TYR A 79 3.96 -5.88 -1.30
N LYS A 80 3.20 -5.91 -2.39
CA LYS A 80 3.70 -6.27 -3.72
C LYS A 80 3.02 -5.40 -4.79
N PRO A 81 3.77 -4.61 -5.57
CA PRO A 81 3.22 -3.91 -6.73
C PRO A 81 2.76 -4.90 -7.81
N ILE A 82 1.64 -4.61 -8.45
CA ILE A 82 1.11 -5.35 -9.61
C ILE A 82 1.74 -4.74 -10.88
N ARG A 83 2.20 -5.58 -11.80
CA ARG A 83 2.80 -5.17 -13.09
C ARG A 83 1.99 -5.74 -14.25
#